data_AF-A0AAU1CA00-F1
#
_entry.id   AF-A0AAU1CA00-F1
#
_cell.length_a   1.000
_cell.length_b   1.000
_cell.length_c   1.000
_cell.angle_alpha   90.00
_cell.angle_beta   90.00
_cell.angle_gamma   90.00
#
_symmetry.space_group_name_H-M   'P 1'
#
loop_
_entity.id
_entity.type
_entity.pdbx_description
1 polymer ?
#
loop_
_entity_poly.entity_id
_entity_poly.type
_entity_poly.pdbx_seq_one_letter_code
_entity_poly.pdbx_strand_id
1 'polypeptide(L)'
;MNHVPQLPERELPPGRHHVLKEHLMHEIRRDAATGAEPRVGRARWMRPAVAVPAVAVIAAAATFTGVQVTSRDAEGTRAEPTQVVQLLDSIALAAEKSEAPGTIGDDQYVYVDSKVAYVSMAADGSTAPKLDPVHRRQVWKPVDGARGGLVREKLPYLPGKGETKLERDTPGVASNTNYRHLQTLPTDPAKMLEWLHQASDGGKSEDQNTFVLVGDLSRESLMPPKVAAALYRATAMIPGVVVVKDAVDAAGRHGIGIGREDAGAMTQLIFDKKTKVFLGEREVAVRDVDHVKKGDLLGVSAVMRRTVVDGLGQQP
;
A
#
# COMPACT_ATOMS: atom_id res chain seq x y z
N MET A 1 -28.23 -15.26 -28.48
CA MET A 1 -27.93 -14.04 -27.69
C MET A 1 -28.13 -14.42 -26.23
N ASN A 2 -27.09 -14.87 -25.55
CA ASN A 2 -27.21 -15.38 -24.19
C ASN A 2 -26.78 -14.30 -23.20
N HIS A 3 -27.76 -13.73 -22.52
CA HIS A 3 -27.62 -12.81 -21.41
C HIS A 3 -26.99 -13.56 -20.23
N VAL A 4 -25.79 -13.14 -19.83
CA VAL A 4 -25.18 -13.57 -18.57
C VAL A 4 -25.89 -12.81 -17.44
N PRO A 5 -26.50 -13.46 -16.44
CA PRO A 5 -27.06 -12.77 -15.29
C PRO A 5 -25.93 -12.20 -14.45
N GLN A 6 -25.90 -10.88 -14.30
CA GLN A 6 -25.02 -10.19 -13.37
C GLN A 6 -25.42 -10.58 -11.95
N LEU A 7 -24.47 -11.11 -11.17
CA LEU A 7 -24.63 -11.22 -9.72
C LEU A 7 -24.78 -9.79 -9.18
N PRO A 8 -25.66 -9.54 -8.19
CA PRO A 8 -25.75 -8.22 -7.59
C PRO A 8 -24.43 -7.94 -6.88
N GLU A 9 -23.61 -7.09 -7.48
CA GLU A 9 -22.59 -6.36 -6.75
C GLU A 9 -23.33 -5.65 -5.61
N ARG A 10 -22.97 -5.96 -4.38
CA ARG A 10 -23.41 -5.15 -3.26
C ARG A 10 -22.66 -3.83 -3.42
N GLU A 11 -23.24 -2.89 -4.19
CA GLU A 11 -22.65 -1.60 -4.53
C GLU A 11 -22.17 -0.91 -3.26
N LEU A 12 -20.85 -0.92 -3.05
CA LEU A 12 -20.22 -0.13 -2.00
C LEU A 12 -20.13 1.31 -2.50
N PRO A 13 -20.22 2.32 -1.62
CA PRO A 13 -20.04 3.71 -2.03
C PRO A 13 -18.67 3.92 -2.70
N PRO A 14 -18.60 4.50 -3.93
CA PRO A 14 -17.38 4.69 -4.73
C PRO A 14 -16.12 5.20 -4.00
N GLY A 15 -16.26 6.06 -2.97
CA GLY A 15 -15.13 6.59 -2.19
C GLY A 15 -14.37 5.54 -1.36
N ARG A 16 -14.97 4.35 -1.11
CA ARG A 16 -14.34 3.23 -0.41
C ARG A 16 -13.50 2.33 -1.31
N HIS A 17 -13.75 2.32 -2.61
CA HIS A 17 -13.19 1.30 -3.50
C HIS A 17 -11.67 1.33 -3.59
N HIS A 18 -11.06 2.52 -3.66
CA HIS A 18 -9.60 2.62 -3.82
C HIS A 18 -8.86 2.22 -2.55
N VAL A 19 -9.24 2.76 -1.40
CA VAL A 19 -8.61 2.42 -0.10
C VAL A 19 -8.81 0.94 0.21
N LEU A 20 -10.02 0.41 0.03
CA LEU A 20 -10.31 -0.99 0.25
C LEU A 20 -9.55 -1.90 -0.73
N LYS A 21 -9.39 -1.48 -1.99
CA LYS A 21 -8.58 -2.21 -2.97
C LYS A 21 -7.13 -2.26 -2.55
N GLU A 22 -6.53 -1.13 -2.19
CA GLU A 22 -5.13 -1.09 -1.76
C GLU A 22 -4.91 -1.90 -0.47
N HIS A 23 -5.87 -1.82 0.47
CA HIS A 23 -5.90 -2.68 1.65
C HIS A 23 -5.96 -4.17 1.27
N LEU A 24 -6.90 -4.55 0.40
CA LEU A 24 -7.03 -5.93 -0.11
C LEU A 24 -5.76 -6.40 -0.82
N MET A 25 -5.12 -5.54 -1.61
CA MET A 25 -3.84 -5.87 -2.24
C MET A 25 -2.76 -6.12 -1.17
N HIS A 26 -2.74 -5.36 -0.08
CA HIS A 26 -1.86 -5.65 1.06
C HIS A 26 -2.22 -6.98 1.73
N GLU A 27 -3.50 -7.33 1.86
CA GLU A 27 -3.91 -8.63 2.41
C GLU A 27 -3.45 -9.78 1.53
N ILE A 28 -3.60 -9.68 0.21
CA ILE A 28 -3.15 -10.70 -0.74
C ILE A 28 -1.63 -10.91 -0.62
N ARG A 29 -0.85 -9.83 -0.47
CA ARG A 29 0.61 -9.91 -0.23
C ARG A 29 0.94 -10.60 1.09
N ARG A 30 0.17 -10.33 2.16
CA ARG A 30 0.28 -11.02 3.45
C ARG A 30 -0.10 -12.50 3.35
N ASP A 31 -1.17 -12.82 2.64
CA ASP A 31 -1.63 -14.20 2.47
C ASP A 31 -0.58 -15.04 1.74
N ALA A 32 0.12 -14.46 0.75
CA ALA A 32 1.28 -15.08 0.12
C ALA A 32 2.41 -15.41 1.12
N ALA A 33 2.62 -14.57 2.14
CA ALA A 33 3.57 -14.84 3.23
C ALA A 33 3.07 -15.86 4.25
N THR A 34 1.78 -16.20 4.23
CA THR A 34 1.17 -17.17 5.16
C THR A 34 0.90 -18.54 4.55
N GLY A 35 1.04 -18.69 3.23
CA GLY A 35 0.65 -19.92 2.52
C GLY A 35 -0.85 -20.17 2.54
N ALA A 36 -1.65 -19.14 2.85
CA ALA A 36 -3.10 -19.26 2.83
C ALA A 36 -3.56 -19.46 1.38
N GLU A 37 -4.28 -20.56 1.11
CA GLU A 37 -4.91 -20.75 -0.20
C GLU A 37 -5.82 -19.55 -0.51
N PRO A 38 -5.79 -18.99 -1.74
CA PRO A 38 -6.77 -17.99 -2.14
C PRO A 38 -8.15 -18.58 -1.92
N ARG A 39 -8.98 -17.92 -1.10
CA ARG A 39 -10.35 -18.34 -0.83
C ARG A 39 -11.23 -18.07 -2.05
N VAL A 40 -11.01 -18.82 -3.12
CA VAL A 40 -12.06 -19.06 -4.10
C VAL A 40 -13.08 -19.91 -3.37
N GLY A 41 -14.21 -19.32 -2.99
CA GLY A 41 -15.32 -20.05 -2.40
C GLY A 41 -15.60 -21.27 -3.26
N ARG A 42 -15.26 -22.46 -2.77
CA ARG A 42 -15.48 -23.72 -3.47
C ARG A 42 -16.99 -23.95 -3.58
N ALA A 43 -17.61 -23.39 -4.61
CA ALA A 43 -18.88 -23.87 -5.09
C ALA A 43 -18.64 -25.32 -5.53
N ARG A 44 -19.17 -26.24 -4.74
CA ARG A 44 -19.04 -27.69 -4.90
C ARG A 44 -19.83 -28.12 -6.14
N TRP A 45 -19.25 -27.91 -7.32
CA TRP A 45 -19.76 -28.49 -8.56
C TRP A 45 -19.09 -29.83 -8.78
N MET A 46 -19.90 -30.89 -8.69
CA MET A 46 -19.54 -32.21 -9.17
C MET A 46 -19.23 -32.11 -10.68
N ARG A 47 -17.98 -32.34 -11.06
CA ARG A 47 -17.61 -32.52 -12.47
C ARG A 47 -17.67 -34.01 -12.81
N PRO A 48 -18.26 -34.41 -13.95
CA PRO A 48 -17.92 -35.69 -14.55
C PRO A 48 -16.53 -35.58 -15.18
N ALA A 49 -15.74 -36.64 -15.02
CA ALA A 49 -14.36 -36.72 -15.49
C ALA A 49 -14.30 -36.83 -17.03
N VAL A 50 -13.40 -36.05 -17.64
CA VAL A 50 -12.88 -36.34 -18.99
C VAL A 50 -11.36 -36.19 -18.92
N ALA A 51 -10.65 -37.28 -19.21
CA ALA A 51 -9.20 -37.35 -19.28
C ALA A 51 -8.71 -37.00 -20.69
N VAL A 52 -7.67 -36.17 -20.81
CA VAL A 52 -6.92 -35.91 -22.05
C VAL A 52 -5.43 -35.71 -21.70
N PRO A 53 -4.46 -36.16 -22.54
CA PRO A 53 -3.12 -36.55 -22.10
C PRO A 53 -2.09 -35.42 -22.06
N ALA A 54 -1.04 -35.65 -21.26
CA ALA A 54 0.08 -34.77 -21.00
C ALA A 54 0.95 -34.47 -22.25
N VAL A 55 1.27 -33.20 -22.46
CA VAL A 55 2.33 -32.76 -23.38
C VAL A 55 3.49 -32.23 -22.56
N ALA A 56 4.66 -32.88 -22.69
CA ALA A 56 5.91 -32.45 -22.08
C ALA A 56 6.43 -31.17 -22.76
N VAL A 57 6.74 -30.14 -21.96
CA VAL A 57 7.41 -28.93 -22.45
C VAL A 57 8.82 -28.87 -21.90
N ILE A 58 9.77 -28.79 -22.83
CA ILE A 58 11.22 -28.71 -22.65
C ILE A 58 11.57 -27.41 -21.92
N ALA A 59 12.27 -27.51 -20.79
CA ALA A 59 12.78 -26.37 -20.05
C ALA A 59 14.01 -25.77 -20.76
N ALA A 60 13.87 -24.56 -21.30
CA ALA A 60 14.99 -23.75 -21.74
C ALA A 60 15.50 -22.89 -20.57
N ALA A 61 16.69 -23.22 -20.05
CA ALA A 61 17.36 -22.43 -19.04
C ALA A 61 17.91 -21.14 -19.66
N ALA A 62 17.28 -20.00 -19.35
CA ALA A 62 17.85 -18.68 -19.60
C ALA A 62 18.59 -18.22 -18.35
N THR A 63 19.92 -18.17 -18.42
CA THR A 63 20.78 -17.61 -17.38
C THR A 63 20.60 -16.08 -17.34
N PHE A 64 19.83 -15.59 -16.37
CA PHE A 64 19.79 -14.16 -16.06
C PHE A 64 20.90 -13.81 -15.08
N THR A 65 21.86 -13.00 -15.53
CA THR A 65 22.81 -12.28 -14.68
C THR A 65 22.10 -11.06 -14.07
N GLY A 66 21.27 -11.29 -13.06
CA GLY A 66 20.71 -10.24 -12.21
C GLY A 66 21.64 -9.95 -11.04
N VAL A 67 21.97 -8.67 -10.82
CA VAL A 67 22.70 -8.20 -9.64
C VAL A 67 21.96 -8.70 -8.39
N GLN A 68 22.56 -9.65 -7.69
CA GLN A 68 22.05 -10.08 -6.39
C GLN A 68 22.37 -8.99 -5.37
N VAL A 69 21.37 -8.19 -5.04
CA VAL A 69 21.37 -7.43 -3.79
C VAL A 69 21.17 -8.46 -2.69
N THR A 70 22.29 -9.02 -2.22
CA THR A 70 22.29 -9.96 -1.10
C THR A 70 21.91 -9.19 0.15
N SER A 71 20.71 -9.46 0.65
CA SER A 71 20.19 -8.96 1.92
C SER A 71 20.93 -9.66 3.06
N ARG A 72 22.00 -9.05 3.54
CA ARG A 72 22.43 -9.25 4.92
C ARG A 72 21.94 -8.07 5.76
N ASP A 73 21.30 -8.44 6.86
CA ASP A 73 20.95 -7.61 8.02
C ASP A 73 19.69 -6.74 7.87
N ALA A 74 18.53 -7.38 8.06
CA ALA A 74 17.32 -6.72 8.55
C ALA A 74 16.81 -7.44 9.81
N GLU A 75 17.68 -7.65 10.79
CA GLU A 75 17.22 -7.90 12.15
C GLU A 75 16.68 -6.58 12.72
N GLY A 76 15.36 -6.44 12.69
CA GLY A 76 14.70 -5.45 13.53
C GLY A 76 14.95 -5.82 14.99
N THR A 77 15.95 -5.21 15.64
CA THR A 77 16.01 -5.25 17.10
C THR A 77 14.71 -4.65 17.61
N ARG A 78 13.91 -5.40 18.37
CA ARG A 78 12.70 -4.86 19.03
C ARG A 78 13.15 -3.67 19.86
N ALA A 79 12.87 -2.47 19.36
CA ALA A 79 13.21 -1.24 20.04
C ALA A 79 12.37 -1.12 21.31
N GLU A 80 12.95 -0.56 22.37
CA GLU A 80 12.19 -0.22 23.57
C GLU A 80 11.00 0.67 23.20
N PRO A 81 9.80 0.48 23.79
CA PRO A 81 8.60 1.27 23.47
C PRO A 81 8.86 2.79 23.44
N THR A 82 9.73 3.27 24.33
CA THR A 82 10.16 4.68 24.39
C THR A 82 10.83 5.17 23.09
N GLN A 83 11.61 4.33 22.41
CA GLN A 83 12.30 4.70 21.16
C GLN A 83 11.30 4.87 20.00
N VAL A 84 10.26 4.05 19.96
CA VAL A 84 9.18 4.15 18.96
C VAL A 84 8.46 5.49 19.10
N VAL A 85 8.08 5.82 20.34
CA VAL A 85 7.40 7.09 20.66
C VAL A 85 8.27 8.29 20.30
N GLN A 86 9.56 8.28 20.66
CA GLN A 86 10.50 9.36 20.33
C GLN A 86 10.68 9.55 18.82
N LEU A 87 10.81 8.44 18.07
CA LEU A 87 10.93 8.52 16.63
C LEU A 87 9.67 9.11 15.99
N LEU A 88 8.50 8.61 16.37
CA LEU A 88 7.22 9.07 15.81
C LEU A 88 6.90 10.52 16.19
N ASP A 89 7.26 10.97 17.38
CA ASP A 89 7.13 12.40 17.73
C ASP A 89 8.09 13.26 16.92
N SER A 90 9.32 12.79 16.65
CA SER A 90 10.26 13.51 15.76
C SER A 90 9.74 13.61 14.32
N ILE A 91 9.08 12.55 13.82
CA ILE A 91 8.44 12.54 12.49
C ILE A 91 7.24 13.50 12.49
N ALA A 92 6.41 13.47 13.53
CA ALA A 92 5.26 14.35 13.67
C ALA A 92 5.67 15.83 13.71
N LEU A 93 6.72 16.17 14.46
CA LEU A 93 7.26 17.53 14.52
C LEU A 93 7.79 18.01 13.16
N ALA A 94 8.42 17.13 12.39
CA ALA A 94 8.87 17.46 11.04
C ALA A 94 7.68 17.66 10.09
N ALA A 95 6.65 16.81 10.18
CA ALA A 95 5.44 16.94 9.39
C ALA A 95 4.68 18.23 9.71
N GLU A 96 4.59 18.62 10.99
CA GLU A 96 3.95 19.86 11.42
C GLU A 96 4.67 21.12 10.90
N LYS A 97 6.00 21.06 10.77
CA LYS A 97 6.84 22.14 10.24
C LYS A 97 6.92 22.16 8.71
N SER A 98 6.39 21.14 8.04
CA SER A 98 6.37 21.11 6.58
C SER A 98 5.49 22.25 6.05
N GLU A 99 5.97 22.93 5.02
CA GLU A 99 5.18 23.96 4.37
C GLU A 99 3.98 23.29 3.68
N ALA A 100 2.78 23.73 4.03
CA ALA A 100 1.63 23.42 3.19
C ALA A 100 1.90 24.08 1.82
N PRO A 101 1.53 23.42 0.71
CA PRO A 101 1.46 24.13 -0.57
C PRO A 101 0.64 25.41 -0.37
N GLY A 102 0.94 26.46 -1.16
CA GLY A 102 0.12 27.66 -1.20
C GLY A 102 -1.35 27.35 -1.50
N THR A 103 -2.19 28.36 -1.70
CA THR A 103 -3.63 28.14 -1.93
C THR A 103 -3.90 27.05 -2.99
N ILE A 104 -4.45 25.92 -2.55
CA ILE A 104 -4.83 24.78 -3.39
C ILE A 104 -6.29 24.97 -3.81
N GLY A 105 -6.55 25.00 -5.11
CA GLY A 105 -7.89 25.09 -5.71
C GLY A 105 -8.64 23.76 -5.67
N ASP A 106 -9.97 23.81 -5.55
CA ASP A 106 -10.83 22.62 -5.56
C ASP A 106 -10.81 21.91 -6.92
N ASP A 107 -10.53 22.67 -7.98
CA ASP A 107 -10.45 22.20 -9.35
C ASP A 107 -9.11 21.51 -9.67
N GLN A 108 -8.14 21.50 -8.76
CA GLN A 108 -6.82 20.89 -8.95
C GLN A 108 -6.78 19.41 -8.53
N TYR A 109 -5.62 18.78 -8.77
CA TYR A 109 -5.34 17.39 -8.44
C TYR A 109 -4.07 17.27 -7.60
N VAL A 110 -4.11 16.41 -6.59
CA VAL A 110 -2.92 15.89 -5.92
C VAL A 110 -2.27 14.87 -6.84
N TYR A 111 -1.05 15.15 -7.27
CA TYR A 111 -0.20 14.27 -8.05
C TYR A 111 0.84 13.58 -7.16
N VAL A 112 0.90 12.25 -7.26
CA VAL A 112 1.93 11.42 -6.61
C VAL A 112 2.65 10.58 -7.67
N ASP A 113 3.97 10.69 -7.70
CA ASP A 113 4.86 9.85 -8.51
C ASP A 113 5.63 8.91 -7.60
N SER A 114 5.66 7.63 -7.96
CA SER A 114 6.30 6.59 -7.17
C SER A 114 6.99 5.54 -8.03
N LYS A 115 7.99 4.89 -7.43
CA LYS A 115 8.46 3.57 -7.87
C LYS A 115 7.83 2.52 -6.97
N VAL A 116 7.33 1.43 -7.55
CA VAL A 116 6.68 0.35 -6.80
C VAL A 116 7.08 -1.01 -7.36
N ALA A 117 7.08 -2.03 -6.50
CA ALA A 117 7.09 -3.44 -6.87
C ALA A 117 6.28 -4.20 -5.82
N TYR A 118 5.35 -5.05 -6.28
CA TYR A 118 4.48 -5.84 -5.42
C TYR A 118 4.46 -7.27 -5.91
N VAL A 119 4.29 -8.20 -4.98
CA VAL A 119 4.02 -9.59 -5.34
C VAL A 119 2.67 -9.67 -6.04
N SER A 120 2.67 -10.26 -7.24
CA SER A 120 1.48 -10.63 -7.99
C SER A 120 1.28 -12.15 -7.92
N MET A 121 0.02 -12.58 -7.89
CA MET A 121 -0.38 -13.98 -7.90
C MET A 121 -1.20 -14.25 -9.16
N ALA A 122 -0.98 -15.39 -9.81
CA ALA A 122 -1.86 -15.85 -10.87
C ALA A 122 -3.26 -16.12 -10.29
N ALA A 123 -4.31 -15.67 -10.99
CA ALA A 123 -5.69 -15.78 -10.52
C ALA A 123 -6.15 -17.23 -10.29
N ASP A 124 -5.47 -18.21 -10.91
CA ASP A 124 -5.73 -19.63 -10.77
C ASP A 124 -4.85 -20.34 -9.71
N GLY A 125 -3.97 -19.60 -9.04
CA GLY A 125 -3.05 -20.13 -8.03
C GLY A 125 -1.98 -21.09 -8.59
N SER A 126 -1.85 -21.20 -9.92
CA SER A 126 -1.00 -22.20 -10.58
C SER A 126 0.49 -21.88 -10.51
N THR A 127 0.83 -20.62 -10.21
CA THR A 127 2.19 -20.11 -10.26
C THR A 127 2.58 -19.53 -8.91
N ALA A 128 3.82 -19.81 -8.48
CA ALA A 128 4.38 -19.23 -7.27
C ALA A 128 4.26 -17.69 -7.28
N PRO A 129 4.00 -17.06 -6.12
CA PRO A 129 3.96 -15.61 -6.03
C PRO A 129 5.26 -15.00 -6.56
N LYS A 130 5.15 -13.98 -7.41
CA LYS A 130 6.31 -13.33 -8.02
C LYS A 130 6.27 -11.84 -7.77
N LEU A 131 7.39 -11.30 -7.31
CA LEU A 131 7.59 -9.85 -7.22
C LEU A 131 7.71 -9.26 -8.63
N ASP A 132 6.87 -8.27 -8.94
CA ASP A 132 7.00 -7.53 -10.18
C ASP A 132 8.31 -6.73 -10.24
N PRO A 133 8.87 -6.47 -11.44
CA PRO A 133 9.96 -5.52 -11.57
C PRO A 133 9.56 -4.16 -11.01
N VAL A 134 10.51 -3.45 -10.39
CA VAL A 134 10.28 -2.07 -9.96
C VAL A 134 9.87 -1.23 -11.16
N HIS A 135 8.71 -0.60 -11.08
CA HIS A 135 8.13 0.19 -12.14
C HIS A 135 7.54 1.49 -11.60
N ARG A 136 7.21 2.41 -12.50
CA ARG A 136 6.66 3.73 -12.15
C ARG A 136 5.14 3.64 -12.02
N ARG A 137 4.63 4.22 -10.95
CA ARG A 137 3.21 4.43 -10.70
C ARG A 137 2.95 5.91 -10.43
N GLN A 138 1.98 6.46 -11.15
CA GLN A 138 1.56 7.85 -11.04
C GLN A 138 0.08 7.90 -10.65
N VAL A 139 -0.29 8.77 -9.72
CA VAL A 139 -1.66 8.91 -9.24
C VAL A 139 -2.05 10.39 -9.26
N TRP A 140 -3.26 10.67 -9.74
CA TRP A 140 -3.92 11.98 -9.70
C TRP A 140 -5.24 11.82 -8.95
N LYS A 141 -5.34 12.42 -7.77
CA LYS A 141 -6.57 12.45 -6.97
C LYS A 141 -7.12 13.88 -6.94
N PRO A 142 -8.41 14.10 -7.24
CA PRO A 142 -8.98 15.43 -7.16
C PRO A 142 -8.89 15.96 -5.73
N VAL A 143 -8.59 17.25 -5.59
CA VAL A 143 -8.43 17.90 -4.29
C VAL A 143 -9.71 17.82 -3.45
N ASP A 144 -10.86 18.02 -4.08
CA ASP A 144 -12.19 18.05 -3.46
C ASP A 144 -12.92 16.69 -3.45
N GLY A 145 -12.42 15.71 -4.19
CA GLY A 145 -13.07 14.41 -4.38
C GLY A 145 -14.32 14.42 -5.28
N ALA A 146 -14.75 15.58 -5.79
CA ALA A 146 -16.02 15.69 -6.55
C ALA A 146 -15.92 15.13 -7.99
N ARG A 147 -14.70 14.93 -8.48
CA ARG A 147 -14.38 14.44 -9.82
C ARG A 147 -13.69 13.08 -9.75
N GLY A 148 -13.54 12.41 -10.89
CA GLY A 148 -12.76 11.17 -10.97
C GLY A 148 -11.25 11.46 -10.99
N GLY A 149 -10.47 10.50 -10.49
CA GLY A 149 -9.01 10.53 -10.55
C GLY A 149 -8.43 9.64 -11.64
N LEU A 150 -7.11 9.47 -11.62
CA LEU A 150 -6.38 8.63 -12.57
C LEU A 150 -5.22 7.93 -11.86
N VAL A 151 -5.03 6.65 -12.14
CA VAL A 151 -3.79 5.92 -11.88
C VAL A 151 -3.17 5.57 -13.22
N ARG A 152 -1.86 5.81 -13.36
CA ARG A 152 -1.07 5.37 -14.50
C ARG A 152 0.07 4.47 -14.01
N GLU A 153 0.06 3.24 -14.46
CA GLU A 153 0.97 2.17 -14.06
C GLU A 153 1.11 1.18 -15.22
N LYS A 154 2.35 0.93 -15.67
CA LYS A 154 2.60 0.03 -16.80
C LYS A 154 3.13 -1.30 -16.30
N LEU A 155 2.30 -2.33 -16.43
CA LEU A 155 2.64 -3.72 -16.14
C LEU A 155 2.31 -4.60 -17.35
N PRO A 156 3.04 -5.71 -17.58
CA PRO A 156 2.82 -6.57 -18.75
C PRO A 156 1.39 -7.11 -18.88
N TYR A 157 0.68 -7.21 -17.76
CA TYR A 157 -0.67 -7.76 -17.68
C TYR A 157 -1.78 -6.70 -17.59
N LEU A 158 -1.43 -5.40 -17.56
CA LEU A 158 -2.43 -4.32 -17.62
C LEU A 158 -2.69 -3.91 -19.08
N PRO A 159 -3.96 -3.84 -19.51
CA PRO A 159 -4.28 -3.52 -20.90
C PRO A 159 -4.03 -2.04 -21.23
N GLY A 160 -3.83 -1.77 -22.53
CA GLY A 160 -3.79 -0.40 -23.07
C GLY A 160 -2.60 0.43 -22.58
N LYS A 161 -2.83 1.70 -22.24
CA LYS A 161 -1.78 2.64 -21.82
C LYS A 161 -1.35 2.46 -20.36
N GLY A 162 -1.90 1.47 -19.65
CA GLY A 162 -1.72 1.31 -18.21
C GLY A 162 -2.43 2.42 -17.42
N GLU A 163 -3.59 2.88 -17.88
CA GLU A 163 -4.35 3.96 -17.26
C GLU A 163 -5.66 3.42 -16.69
N THR A 164 -5.88 3.62 -15.39
CA THR A 164 -7.10 3.26 -14.67
C THR A 164 -7.76 4.53 -14.15
N LYS A 165 -9.01 4.77 -14.55
CA LYS A 165 -9.80 5.89 -13.99
C LYS A 165 -10.23 5.55 -12.58
N LEU A 166 -10.06 6.49 -11.66
CA LEU A 166 -10.62 6.41 -10.32
C LEU A 166 -12.00 7.06 -10.34
N GLU A 167 -12.94 6.44 -9.64
CA GLU A 167 -14.26 7.04 -9.44
C GLU A 167 -14.16 8.28 -8.55
N ARG A 168 -15.19 9.13 -8.61
CA ARG A 168 -15.32 10.25 -7.68
C ARG A 168 -15.67 9.75 -6.29
N ASP A 169 -15.29 10.50 -5.28
CA ASP A 169 -15.62 10.17 -3.90
C ASP A 169 -17.13 10.30 -3.67
N THR A 170 -17.64 9.46 -2.78
CA THR A 170 -19.02 9.62 -2.29
C THR A 170 -19.03 10.60 -1.12
N PRO A 171 -19.83 11.67 -1.16
CA PRO A 171 -19.92 12.62 -0.06
C PRO A 171 -20.28 11.94 1.27
N GLY A 172 -19.65 12.38 2.37
CA GLY A 172 -19.94 11.89 3.72
C GLY A 172 -19.30 10.55 4.09
N VAL A 173 -18.52 9.93 3.20
CA VAL A 173 -17.79 8.69 3.51
C VAL A 173 -16.52 9.00 4.31
N ALA A 174 -16.42 8.43 5.51
CA ALA A 174 -15.31 8.70 6.45
C ALA A 174 -13.93 8.28 5.93
N SER A 175 -13.88 7.28 5.03
CA SER A 175 -12.65 6.75 4.42
C SER A 175 -12.23 7.50 3.15
N ASN A 176 -12.88 8.63 2.81
CA ASN A 176 -12.42 9.45 1.70
C ASN A 176 -10.99 9.94 1.98
N THR A 177 -10.18 10.04 0.94
CA THR A 177 -8.75 10.41 1.07
C THR A 177 -8.35 11.54 0.13
N ASN A 178 -9.32 12.32 -0.34
CA ASN A 178 -9.09 13.59 -1.01
C ASN A 178 -8.61 14.66 0.00
N TYR A 179 -7.90 15.67 -0.49
CA TYR A 179 -7.27 16.69 0.35
C TYR A 179 -8.29 17.41 1.24
N ARG A 180 -9.46 17.80 0.70
CA ARG A 180 -10.49 18.52 1.48
C ARG A 180 -11.04 17.70 2.63
N HIS A 181 -11.30 16.42 2.42
CA HIS A 181 -11.70 15.52 3.50
C HIS A 181 -10.60 15.39 4.55
N LEU A 182 -9.34 15.22 4.13
CA LEU A 182 -8.20 15.10 5.05
C LEU A 182 -8.05 16.35 5.94
N GLN A 183 -8.42 17.55 5.47
CA GLN A 183 -8.43 18.77 6.30
C GLN A 183 -9.44 18.74 7.45
N THR A 184 -10.44 17.86 7.39
CA THR A 184 -11.47 17.72 8.43
C THR A 184 -11.11 16.71 9.51
N LEU A 185 -10.04 15.94 9.30
CA LEU A 185 -9.65 14.88 10.22
C LEU A 185 -9.16 15.43 11.57
N PRO A 186 -9.26 14.64 12.65
CA PRO A 186 -8.78 15.04 13.96
C PRO A 186 -7.29 15.43 13.95
N THR A 187 -6.94 16.44 14.73
CA THR A 187 -5.53 16.82 14.98
C THR A 187 -5.05 16.41 16.38
N ASP A 188 -5.94 15.81 17.16
CA ASP A 188 -5.62 15.13 18.41
C ASP A 188 -5.22 13.67 18.14
N PRO A 189 -4.09 13.18 18.65
CA PRO A 189 -3.61 11.82 18.37
C PRO A 189 -4.56 10.70 18.79
N ALA A 190 -5.23 10.83 19.94
CA ALA A 190 -6.14 9.79 20.43
C ALA A 190 -7.40 9.72 19.55
N LYS A 191 -7.98 10.87 19.21
CA LYS A 191 -9.13 10.94 18.27
C LYS A 191 -8.75 10.51 16.85
N MET A 192 -7.51 10.77 16.42
CA MET A 192 -6.99 10.28 15.14
C MET A 192 -6.88 8.75 15.16
N LEU A 193 -6.41 8.15 16.25
CA LEU A 193 -6.38 6.69 16.39
C LEU A 193 -7.80 6.10 16.32
N GLU A 194 -8.76 6.66 17.06
CA GLU A 194 -10.17 6.24 17.00
C GLU A 194 -10.72 6.30 15.56
N TRP A 195 -10.42 7.38 14.83
CA TRP A 195 -10.81 7.50 13.43
C TRP A 195 -10.13 6.44 12.55
N LEU A 196 -8.84 6.16 12.74
CA LEU A 196 -8.12 5.14 11.99
C LEU A 196 -8.74 3.75 12.21
N HIS A 197 -9.07 3.39 13.45
CA HIS A 197 -9.76 2.13 13.75
C HIS A 197 -11.08 2.00 12.99
N GLN A 198 -11.89 3.07 12.97
CA GLN A 198 -13.17 3.09 12.27
C GLN A 198 -13.04 3.10 10.74
N ALA A 199 -12.00 3.73 10.22
CA ALA A 199 -11.76 3.88 8.79
C ALA A 199 -11.03 2.66 8.18
N SER A 200 -10.27 1.93 9.00
CA SER A 200 -9.61 0.69 8.59
C SER A 200 -10.62 -0.47 8.54
N ASP A 201 -10.57 -1.26 7.47
CA ASP A 201 -11.42 -2.44 7.27
C ASP A 201 -10.64 -3.44 6.40
N GLY A 202 -11.01 -4.72 6.47
CA GLY A 202 -10.50 -5.77 5.58
C GLY A 202 -9.87 -6.98 6.27
N GLY A 203 -9.13 -6.79 7.36
CA GLY A 203 -8.28 -7.86 7.91
C GLY A 203 -8.60 -8.38 9.31
N LYS A 204 -7.95 -9.49 9.66
CA LYS A 204 -8.14 -10.22 10.94
C LYS A 204 -7.57 -9.48 12.16
N SER A 205 -6.65 -8.54 11.94
CA SER A 205 -5.89 -7.84 12.96
C SER A 205 -6.18 -6.35 12.84
N GLU A 206 -7.00 -5.82 13.75
CA GLU A 206 -7.44 -4.42 13.75
C GLU A 206 -6.25 -3.44 13.78
N ASP A 207 -5.29 -3.71 14.66
CA ASP A 207 -4.05 -2.93 14.76
C ASP A 207 -3.22 -2.98 13.47
N GLN A 208 -3.18 -4.13 12.79
CA GLN A 208 -2.51 -4.22 11.50
C GLN A 208 -3.25 -3.40 10.46
N ASN A 209 -4.57 -3.45 10.43
CA ASN A 209 -5.34 -2.72 9.45
C ASN A 209 -5.18 -1.21 9.63
N THR A 210 -5.15 -0.77 10.89
CA THR A 210 -4.85 0.59 11.31
C THR A 210 -3.45 1.00 10.82
N PHE A 211 -2.43 0.17 11.03
CA PHE A 211 -1.05 0.44 10.59
C PHE A 211 -0.93 0.50 9.06
N VAL A 212 -1.63 -0.36 8.32
CA VAL A 212 -1.68 -0.34 6.85
C VAL A 212 -2.31 0.94 6.34
N LEU A 213 -3.42 1.38 6.94
CA LEU A 213 -4.08 2.64 6.56
C LEU A 213 -3.16 3.85 6.78
N VAL A 214 -2.35 3.86 7.84
CA VAL A 214 -1.31 4.89 8.02
C VAL A 214 -0.36 4.91 6.82
N GLY A 215 0.11 3.74 6.36
CA GLY A 215 0.95 3.62 5.17
C GLY A 215 0.29 4.13 3.89
N ASP A 216 -0.97 3.74 3.65
CA ASP A 216 -1.75 4.16 2.48
C ASP A 216 -1.95 5.68 2.43
N LEU A 217 -2.28 6.30 3.58
CA LEU A 217 -2.37 7.75 3.70
C LEU A 217 -1.02 8.42 3.47
N SER A 218 0.05 7.88 4.06
CA SER A 218 1.41 8.42 3.92
C SER A 218 1.95 8.35 2.48
N ARG A 219 1.60 7.31 1.70
CA ARG A 219 2.13 7.12 0.33
C ARG A 219 1.32 7.85 -0.73
N GLU A 220 -0.01 7.79 -0.70
CA GLU A 220 -0.88 8.22 -1.81
C GLU A 220 -1.77 9.43 -1.48
N SER A 221 -1.54 10.12 -0.35
CA SER A 221 -2.25 11.34 0.01
C SER A 221 -1.33 12.53 0.25
N LEU A 222 -1.86 13.73 0.00
CA LEU A 222 -1.28 14.98 0.48
C LEU A 222 -1.90 15.30 1.84
N MET A 223 -1.19 15.00 2.92
CA MET A 223 -1.71 15.22 4.27
C MET A 223 -1.48 16.68 4.69
N PRO A 224 -2.50 17.40 5.19
CA PRO A 224 -2.30 18.69 5.84
C PRO A 224 -1.32 18.55 7.03
N PRO A 225 -0.39 19.51 7.26
CA PRO A 225 0.70 19.36 8.23
C PRO A 225 0.27 18.90 9.64
N LYS A 226 -0.75 19.53 10.21
CA LYS A 226 -1.26 19.18 11.56
C LYS A 226 -1.91 17.78 11.61
N VAL A 227 -2.56 17.39 10.52
CA VAL A 227 -3.20 16.07 10.40
C VAL A 227 -2.13 14.98 10.23
N ALA A 228 -1.09 15.25 9.43
CA ALA A 228 0.07 14.37 9.31
C ALA A 228 0.76 14.17 10.68
N ALA A 229 0.95 15.24 11.45
CA ALA A 229 1.52 15.14 12.79
C ALA A 229 0.67 14.27 13.73
N ALA A 230 -0.65 14.46 13.72
CA ALA A 230 -1.59 13.64 14.50
C ALA A 230 -1.56 12.17 14.06
N LEU A 231 -1.52 11.90 12.75
CA LEU A 231 -1.40 10.54 12.18
C LEU A 231 -0.16 9.82 12.73
N TYR A 232 1.01 10.46 12.70
CA TYR A 232 2.25 9.85 13.17
C TYR A 232 2.29 9.67 14.70
N ARG A 233 1.73 10.61 15.47
CA ARG A 233 1.59 10.44 16.94
C ARG A 233 0.61 9.32 17.28
N ALA A 234 -0.52 9.21 16.58
CA ALA A 234 -1.49 8.13 16.76
C ALA A 234 -0.86 6.76 16.46
N THR A 235 0.04 6.69 15.49
CA THR A 235 0.76 5.46 15.13
C THR A 235 1.58 4.90 16.31
N ALA A 236 2.05 5.75 17.23
CA ALA A 236 2.84 5.33 18.39
C ALA A 236 1.99 4.60 19.44
N MET A 237 0.67 4.78 19.37
CA MET A 237 -0.30 4.15 20.26
C MET A 237 -0.76 2.78 19.74
N ILE A 238 -0.41 2.42 18.50
CA ILE A 238 -0.77 1.12 17.90
C ILE A 238 0.12 0.02 18.53
N PRO A 239 -0.47 -1.02 19.14
CA PRO A 239 0.29 -2.14 19.68
C PRO A 239 1.13 -2.85 18.62
N GLY A 240 2.37 -3.20 18.98
CA GLY A 240 3.28 -4.00 18.16
C GLY A 240 4.12 -3.21 17.16
N VAL A 241 4.01 -1.87 17.12
CA VAL A 241 4.91 -1.03 16.31
C VAL A 241 6.32 -1.04 16.91
N VAL A 242 7.32 -1.24 16.06
CA VAL A 242 8.76 -1.29 16.40
C VAL A 242 9.55 -0.33 15.52
N VAL A 243 10.76 0.07 15.95
CA VAL A 243 11.69 0.83 15.11
C VAL A 243 12.49 -0.11 14.22
N VAL A 244 12.64 0.27 12.96
CA VAL A 244 13.54 -0.35 11.99
C VAL A 244 14.69 0.62 11.72
N LYS A 245 15.89 0.31 12.22
CA LYS A 245 17.04 1.24 12.21
C LYS A 245 17.50 1.62 10.81
N ASP A 246 17.40 0.69 9.88
CA ASP A 246 17.76 0.87 8.49
C ASP A 246 16.78 0.12 7.58
N ALA A 247 16.13 0.85 6.69
CA ALA A 247 15.23 0.29 5.69
C ALA A 247 15.50 0.97 4.34
N VAL A 248 15.37 0.20 3.26
CA VAL A 248 15.67 0.65 1.89
C VAL A 248 14.39 0.68 1.09
N ASP A 249 14.11 1.83 0.47
CA ASP A 249 12.93 2.03 -0.39
C ASP A 249 13.16 1.52 -1.83
N ALA A 250 12.13 1.61 -2.69
CA ALA A 250 12.22 1.16 -4.08
C ALA A 250 13.20 1.98 -4.96
N ALA A 251 13.69 3.12 -4.46
CA ALA A 251 14.69 3.95 -5.12
C ALA A 251 16.12 3.68 -4.61
N GLY A 252 16.29 2.78 -3.64
CA GLY A 252 17.58 2.47 -3.01
C GLY A 252 17.98 3.47 -1.91
N ARG A 253 17.07 4.34 -1.45
CA ARG A 253 17.35 5.30 -0.39
C ARG A 253 17.24 4.61 0.97
N HIS A 254 18.27 4.78 1.81
CA HIS A 254 18.27 4.31 3.19
C HIS A 254 17.56 5.30 4.11
N GLY A 255 16.57 4.81 4.85
CA GLY A 255 15.80 5.57 5.83
C GLY A 255 15.82 4.92 7.20
N ILE A 256 15.23 5.62 8.17
CA ILE A 256 14.79 5.03 9.44
C ILE A 256 13.31 4.69 9.31
N GLY A 257 12.91 3.54 9.80
CA GLY A 257 11.54 3.07 9.67
C GLY A 257 10.86 2.80 11.00
N ILE A 258 9.55 2.65 10.91
CA ILE A 258 8.74 1.93 11.88
C ILE A 258 8.15 0.71 11.17
N GLY A 259 7.91 -0.36 11.90
CA GLY A 259 7.29 -1.55 11.35
C GLY A 259 6.33 -2.22 12.31
N ARG A 260 5.43 -3.02 11.77
CA ARG A 260 4.56 -3.91 12.53
C ARG A 260 4.57 -5.28 11.87
N GLU A 261 4.83 -6.29 12.68
CA GLU A 261 4.78 -7.68 12.26
C GLU A 261 3.37 -8.22 12.47
N ASP A 262 2.82 -8.88 11.46
CA ASP A 262 1.53 -9.54 11.53
C ASP A 262 1.52 -10.74 10.58
N ALA A 263 0.99 -11.88 11.05
CA ALA A 263 0.78 -13.09 10.27
C ALA A 263 2.02 -13.68 9.54
N GLY A 264 3.24 -13.23 9.82
CA GLY A 264 4.46 -13.71 9.13
C GLY A 264 5.01 -12.73 8.08
N ALA A 265 4.48 -11.52 8.00
CA ALA A 265 5.06 -10.40 7.26
C ALA A 265 5.35 -9.22 8.20
N MET A 266 6.41 -8.47 7.88
CA MET A 266 6.74 -7.19 8.50
C MET A 266 6.45 -6.08 7.50
N THR A 267 5.43 -5.25 7.79
CA THR A 267 5.18 -4.00 7.05
C THR A 267 6.03 -2.90 7.67
N GLN A 268 6.74 -2.14 6.84
CA GLN A 268 7.67 -1.08 7.25
C GLN A 268 7.31 0.23 6.54
N LEU A 269 7.20 1.32 7.30
CA LEU A 269 7.08 2.69 6.78
C LEU A 269 8.44 3.37 6.92
N ILE A 270 8.99 3.87 5.82
CA ILE A 270 10.37 4.36 5.73
C ILE A 270 10.38 5.88 5.66
N PHE A 271 11.20 6.52 6.49
CA PHE A 271 11.37 7.96 6.57
C PHE A 271 12.83 8.37 6.38
N ASP A 272 13.06 9.55 5.81
CA ASP A 272 14.40 10.10 5.70
C ASP A 272 15.01 10.30 7.09
N LYS A 273 16.27 9.91 7.26
CA LYS A 273 16.93 9.96 8.58
C LYS A 273 17.05 11.39 9.11
N LYS A 274 17.17 12.39 8.25
CA LYS A 274 17.38 13.80 8.62
C LYS A 274 16.09 14.61 8.57
N THR A 275 15.38 14.57 7.45
CA THR A 275 14.20 15.40 7.20
C THR A 275 12.92 14.78 7.76
N LYS A 276 12.94 13.48 8.08
CA LYS A 276 11.77 12.70 8.51
C LYS A 276 10.61 12.69 7.50
N VAL A 277 10.89 13.06 6.25
CA VAL A 277 9.91 12.95 5.16
C VAL A 277 9.70 11.47 4.83
N PHE A 278 8.45 11.07 4.64
CA PHE A 278 8.11 9.71 4.20
C PHE A 278 8.74 9.41 2.84
N LEU A 279 9.51 8.32 2.76
CA LEU A 279 10.20 7.89 1.56
C LEU A 279 9.42 6.83 0.80
N GLY A 280 8.77 5.90 1.50
CA GLY A 280 8.10 4.75 0.90
C GLY A 280 7.82 3.67 1.94
N GLU A 281 7.36 2.52 1.47
CA GLU A 281 7.09 1.36 2.31
C GLU A 281 7.87 0.13 1.85
N ARG A 282 7.94 -0.86 2.74
CA ARG A 282 8.54 -2.15 2.46
C ARG A 282 7.79 -3.23 3.22
N GLU A 283 7.52 -4.34 2.56
CA GLU A 283 6.85 -5.51 3.15
C GLU A 283 7.76 -6.72 2.95
N VAL A 284 8.12 -7.42 4.03
CA VAL A 284 9.11 -8.51 4.01
C VAL A 284 8.57 -9.72 4.77
N ALA A 285 8.77 -10.92 4.23
CA ALA A 285 8.43 -12.15 4.93
C ALA A 285 9.37 -12.37 6.14
N VAL A 286 8.83 -12.70 7.31
CA VAL A 286 9.63 -12.91 8.54
C VAL A 286 9.83 -14.39 8.88
N ARG A 287 9.15 -15.30 8.17
CA ARG A 287 9.26 -16.75 8.30
C ARG A 287 9.14 -17.42 6.95
N ASP A 288 9.61 -18.66 6.87
CA ASP A 288 9.47 -19.48 5.66
C ASP A 288 8.04 -20.01 5.55
N VAL A 289 7.44 -19.87 4.36
CA VAL A 289 6.17 -20.52 3.99
C VAL A 289 6.16 -20.86 2.51
N ASP A 290 5.92 -22.13 2.18
CA ASP A 290 5.86 -22.62 0.79
C ASP A 290 7.04 -22.10 -0.06
N HIS A 291 6.73 -21.27 -1.06
CA HIS A 291 7.69 -20.67 -2.00
C HIS A 291 8.29 -19.34 -1.52
N VAL A 292 7.83 -18.81 -0.39
CA VAL A 292 8.32 -17.58 0.22
C VAL A 292 9.30 -17.92 1.35
N LYS A 293 10.50 -17.37 1.29
CA LYS A 293 11.52 -17.49 2.34
C LYS A 293 11.55 -16.27 3.23
N LYS A 294 11.96 -16.46 4.48
CA LYS A 294 12.28 -15.37 5.39
C LYS A 294 13.26 -14.41 4.71
N GLY A 295 12.93 -13.13 4.70
CA GLY A 295 13.71 -12.07 4.05
C GLY A 295 13.27 -11.76 2.63
N ASP A 296 12.39 -12.56 2.02
CA ASP A 296 11.84 -12.26 0.70
C ASP A 296 11.01 -10.98 0.73
N LEU A 297 11.15 -10.20 -0.34
CA LEU A 297 10.44 -8.95 -0.51
C LEU A 297 9.05 -9.21 -1.08
N LEU A 298 8.02 -8.77 -0.36
CA LEU A 298 6.61 -8.92 -0.72
C LEU A 298 6.08 -7.65 -1.40
N GLY A 299 6.62 -6.50 -1.02
CA GLY A 299 6.26 -5.20 -1.56
C GLY A 299 7.31 -4.15 -1.23
N VAL A 300 7.51 -3.18 -2.12
CA VAL A 300 8.32 -2.01 -1.87
C VAL A 300 7.81 -0.82 -2.67
N SER A 301 7.84 0.36 -2.07
CA SER A 301 7.54 1.61 -2.75
C SER A 301 8.58 2.69 -2.43
N ALA A 302 8.61 3.72 -3.28
CA ALA A 302 9.35 4.95 -3.05
C ALA A 302 8.56 6.12 -3.65
N VAL A 303 8.13 7.06 -2.82
CA VAL A 303 7.57 8.34 -3.26
C VAL A 303 8.71 9.19 -3.82
N MET A 304 8.60 9.49 -5.12
CA MET A 304 9.57 10.28 -5.86
C MET A 304 9.19 11.76 -5.89
N ARG A 305 7.88 12.04 -5.99
CA ARG A 305 7.35 13.40 -6.03
C ARG A 305 5.91 13.42 -5.53
N ARG A 306 5.56 14.47 -4.81
CA ARG A 306 4.18 14.82 -4.45
C ARG A 306 3.98 16.31 -4.64
N THR A 307 2.95 16.70 -5.37
CA THR A 307 2.61 18.11 -5.60
C THR A 307 1.14 18.24 -6.03
N VAL A 308 0.69 19.49 -6.20
CA VAL A 308 -0.58 19.82 -6.83
C VAL A 308 -0.35 20.17 -8.30
N VAL A 309 -1.28 19.77 -9.17
CA VAL A 309 -1.31 20.11 -10.60
C VAL A 309 -2.72 20.53 -11.01
N ASP A 310 -2.84 21.30 -12.08
CA ASP A 310 -4.13 21.89 -12.50
C ASP A 310 -5.05 20.88 -13.21
N GLY A 311 -4.47 19.89 -13.89
CA GLY A 311 -5.21 18.97 -14.75
C GLY A 311 -5.02 17.48 -14.43
N LEU A 312 -6.06 16.70 -14.73
CA LEU A 312 -5.99 15.24 -14.69
C LEU A 312 -4.94 14.73 -15.70
N GLY A 313 -3.98 13.94 -15.23
CA GLY A 313 -2.91 13.39 -16.08
C GLY A 313 -1.75 14.35 -16.37
N GLN A 314 -1.81 15.60 -15.89
CA GLN A 314 -0.74 16.59 -16.00
C GLN A 314 0.45 16.20 -15.13
N GLN A 315 1.67 16.29 -15.67
CA GLN A 315 2.88 16.16 -14.87
C GLN A 315 3.40 17.56 -14.45
N PRO A 316 4.07 17.68 -13.30
CA PRO A 316 4.66 18.94 -12.84
C PRO A 316 5.77 19.44 -13.76
#